data_AF-A0A2W1MB68-F1
#
_entry.id   AF-A0A2W1MB68-F1
#
_cell.length_a   1.000
_cell.length_b   1.000
_cell.length_c   1.000
_cell.angle_alpha   90.00
_cell.angle_beta   90.00
_cell.angle_gamma   90.00
#
_symmetry.space_group_name_H-M   'P 1'
#
loop_
_entity.id
_entity.type
_entity.pdbx_description
1 polymer ?
#
loop_
_entity_poly.entity_id
_entity_poly.type
_entity_poly.pdbx_seq_one_letter_code
_entity_poly.pdbx_strand_id
1 'polypeptide(L)'
;MSDSELLRTLQALVGPEGRKSLNVLEPRGALSGKRVSIAYTKPKTGTGGGIASPLIETNGALRTWWPNGPISTDGLIVFPAIKALKLQDANSAMVDV
;
A
#
# COMPACT_ATOMS: atom_id res chain seq x y z
N MET A 1 -4.10 -55.50 34.76
CA MET A 1 -3.41 -55.27 33.48
C MET A 1 -3.69 -56.48 32.61
N SER A 2 -4.34 -56.35 31.46
CA SER A 2 -4.69 -57.50 30.62
C SER A 2 -3.51 -57.90 29.74
N ASP A 3 -3.39 -59.19 29.41
CA ASP A 3 -2.32 -59.74 28.57
C ASP A 3 -2.22 -59.05 27.20
N SER A 4 -3.36 -58.59 26.66
CA SER A 4 -3.44 -57.81 25.44
C SER A 4 -2.73 -56.46 25.52
N GLU A 5 -2.74 -55.81 26.68
CA GLU A 5 -2.05 -54.54 26.91
C GLU A 5 -0.54 -54.76 27.01
N LEU A 6 -0.12 -55.87 27.62
CA LEU A 6 1.29 -56.24 27.74
C LEU A 6 1.91 -56.55 26.37
N LEU A 7 1.19 -57.30 25.52
CA LEU A 7 1.66 -57.58 24.16
C LEU A 7 1.72 -56.32 23.29
N ARG A 8 0.74 -55.42 23.42
CA ARG A 8 0.72 -54.15 22.68
C ARG A 8 1.88 -53.23 23.08
N THR A 9 2.21 -53.18 24.37
CA THR A 9 3.33 -52.37 24.88
C THR A 9 4.68 -52.96 24.49
N LEU A 10 4.84 -54.29 24.51
CA LEU A 10 6.03 -54.96 23.98
C LEU A 10 6.20 -54.71 22.48
N GLN A 11 5.12 -54.81 21.70
CA GLN A 11 5.17 -54.55 20.25
C GLN A 11 5.52 -53.09 19.94
N ALA A 12 5.06 -52.14 20.78
CA ALA A 12 5.41 -50.73 20.65
C ALA A 12 6.87 -50.45 21.05
N LEU A 13 7.43 -51.21 22.00
CA LEU A 13 8.82 -51.10 22.43
C LEU A 13 9.81 -51.75 21.46
N VAL A 14 9.41 -52.86 20.82
CA VAL A 14 10.24 -53.62 19.87
C VAL A 14 10.02 -53.19 18.43
N GLY A 15 8.90 -52.51 18.15
CA GLY A 15 8.55 -52.02 16.82
C GLY A 15 9.66 -51.13 16.25
N PRO A 16 9.86 -51.13 14.91
CA PRO A 16 10.92 -50.35 14.32
C PRO A 16 10.68 -48.89 14.66
N GLU A 17 11.53 -48.32 15.53
CA GLU A 17 11.66 -46.89 15.63
C GLU A 17 12.06 -46.43 14.23
N GLY A 18 11.07 -45.98 13.46
CA GLY A 18 11.31 -45.31 12.19
C GLY A 18 12.14 -44.10 12.53
N ARG A 19 13.47 -44.25 12.46
CA ARG A 19 14.41 -43.14 12.62
C ARG A 19 13.91 -42.08 11.67
N LYS A 20 13.36 -41.00 12.23
CA LYS A 20 13.09 -39.79 11.47
C LYS A 20 14.45 -39.37 10.95
N SER A 21 14.69 -39.62 9.67
CA SER A 21 15.87 -39.11 9.01
C SER A 21 15.89 -37.60 9.20
N LEU A 22 17.06 -37.07 9.48
CA LEU A 22 17.23 -35.62 9.56
C LEU A 22 16.85 -35.02 8.20
N ASN A 23 16.16 -33.89 8.22
CA ASN A 23 15.88 -33.13 7.01
C ASN A 23 17.21 -32.79 6.33
N VAL A 24 17.27 -32.99 5.01
CA VAL A 24 18.44 -32.62 4.22
C VAL A 24 18.61 -31.11 4.33
N LEU A 25 19.79 -30.68 4.80
CA LEU A 25 20.14 -29.27 4.83
C LEU A 25 20.27 -28.76 3.41
N GLU A 26 19.65 -27.63 3.11
CA GLU A 26 19.85 -26.93 1.85
C GLU A 26 21.36 -26.66 1.64
N PRO A 27 21.90 -26.91 0.43
CA PRO A 27 23.32 -26.71 0.16
C PRO A 27 23.71 -25.24 0.38
N ARG A 28 24.72 -25.02 1.23
CA ARG A 28 25.29 -23.69 1.45
C ARG A 28 26.23 -23.37 0.29
N GLY A 29 25.85 -22.43 -0.57
CA GLY A 29 26.65 -22.04 -1.73
C GLY A 29 25.88 -21.13 -2.70
N ALA A 30 26.47 -20.89 -3.87
CA ALA A 30 25.84 -20.12 -4.92
C ALA A 30 24.62 -20.86 -5.48
N LEU A 31 23.42 -20.48 -5.03
CA LEU A 31 22.18 -20.87 -5.70
C LEU A 31 22.15 -20.20 -7.08
N SER A 32 21.82 -20.99 -8.11
CA SER A 32 21.55 -20.44 -9.44
C SER A 32 20.40 -19.43 -9.32
N GLY A 33 20.68 -18.17 -9.65
CA GLY A 33 19.69 -17.11 -9.62
C GLY A 33 18.53 -17.43 -10.56
N LYS A 34 17.35 -17.75 -10.01
CA LYS A 34 16.14 -17.88 -10.80
C LYS A 34 15.59 -16.49 -11.11
N ARG A 35 15.35 -16.20 -12.39
CA ARG A 35 14.51 -15.07 -12.78
C ARG A 35 13.11 -15.32 -12.26
N VAL A 36 12.68 -14.53 -11.28
CA VAL A 36 11.30 -14.51 -10.80
C VAL A 36 10.59 -13.37 -11.51
N SER A 37 9.53 -13.67 -12.23
CA SER A 37 8.58 -12.68 -12.71
C SER A 37 7.42 -12.67 -11.73
N ILE A 38 7.21 -11.55 -11.03
CA ILE A 38 6.04 -11.35 -10.20
C ILE A 38 5.03 -10.58 -11.06
N ALA A 39 3.82 -11.11 -11.18
CA ALA A 39 2.74 -10.41 -11.88
C ALA A 39 2.45 -9.08 -11.16
N TYR A 40 2.46 -7.98 -11.92
CA TYR A 40 2.09 -6.68 -11.39
C TYR A 40 0.67 -6.76 -10.82
N THR A 41 0.56 -6.58 -9.51
CA THR A 41 -0.74 -6.51 -8.84
C THR A 41 -1.09 -5.03 -8.75
N LYS A 42 -2.03 -4.59 -9.58
CA LYS A 42 -2.53 -3.20 -9.52
C LYS A 42 -3.05 -2.94 -8.10
N PRO A 43 -2.65 -1.84 -7.44
CA PRO A 43 -3.22 -1.48 -6.15
C PRO A 43 -4.74 -1.39 -6.31
N LYS A 44 -5.48 -1.90 -5.32
CA LYS A 44 -6.93 -1.75 -5.26
C LYS A 44 -7.21 -0.25 -5.27
N THR A 45 -7.72 0.27 -6.39
CA THR A 45 -8.29 1.61 -6.44
C THR A 45 -9.46 1.59 -5.46
N GLY A 46 -9.23 2.08 -4.25
CA GLY A 46 -10.30 2.25 -3.28
C GLY A 46 -11.39 3.12 -3.90
N THR A 47 -12.64 2.86 -3.55
CA THR A 47 -13.79 3.74 -3.78
C THR A 47 -13.70 5.01 -2.92
N GLY A 48 -12.48 5.52 -2.70
CA GLY A 48 -12.21 6.74 -1.97
C GLY A 48 -12.35 7.93 -2.91
N GLY A 49 -13.15 8.92 -2.49
CA GLY A 49 -13.41 10.18 -3.21
C GLY A 49 -12.15 11.02 -3.41
N GLY A 50 -11.28 10.58 -4.32
CA GLY A 50 -10.13 11.31 -4.81
C GLY A 50 -10.53 12.24 -5.94
N ILE A 51 -9.82 13.37 -6.04
CA ILE A 51 -9.94 14.33 -7.12
C ILE A 51 -9.24 13.77 -8.36
N ALA A 52 -9.94 13.72 -9.51
CA ALA A 52 -9.36 13.18 -10.73
C ALA A 52 -8.44 14.19 -11.43
N SER A 53 -7.18 13.83 -11.63
CA SER A 53 -6.22 14.66 -12.39
C SER A 53 -6.41 14.49 -13.92
N PRO A 54 -6.22 15.53 -14.75
CA PRO A 54 -5.77 16.88 -14.40
C PRO A 54 -6.87 17.76 -13.80
N LEU A 55 -6.45 18.74 -12.99
CA LEU A 55 -7.30 19.83 -12.52
C LEU A 55 -7.14 21.03 -13.46
N ILE A 56 -8.25 21.51 -14.01
CA ILE A 56 -8.28 22.60 -14.98
C ILE A 56 -9.06 23.77 -14.39
N GLU A 57 -8.48 24.96 -14.49
CA GLU A 57 -9.18 26.18 -14.15
C GLU A 57 -10.09 26.61 -15.30
N THR A 58 -11.40 26.59 -15.08
CA THR A 58 -12.38 26.95 -16.11
C THR A 58 -12.71 28.45 -16.12
N ASN A 59 -12.72 29.09 -14.94
CA ASN A 59 -13.06 30.50 -14.81
C ASN A 59 -12.33 31.16 -13.62
N GLY A 60 -11.43 32.09 -13.92
CA GLY A 60 -10.69 32.85 -12.90
C GLY A 60 -11.53 33.81 -12.05
N ALA A 61 -12.77 34.13 -12.46
CA ALA A 61 -13.68 34.95 -11.66
C ALA A 61 -14.25 34.19 -10.44
N LEU A 62 -14.17 32.85 -10.43
CA LEU A 62 -14.62 32.02 -9.31
C LEU A 62 -13.58 31.91 -8.19
N ARG A 63 -12.41 32.53 -8.35
CA ARG A 63 -11.39 32.60 -7.31
C ARG A 63 -11.89 33.44 -6.14
N THR A 64 -11.66 32.95 -4.94
CA THR A 64 -11.84 33.76 -3.74
C THR A 64 -10.51 34.34 -3.31
N TRP A 65 -10.53 35.57 -2.80
CA TRP A 65 -9.35 36.32 -2.40
C TRP A 65 -9.41 36.63 -0.91
N TRP A 66 -8.26 36.69 -0.25
CA TRP A 66 -8.20 37.23 1.11
C TRP A 66 -8.50 38.74 1.09
N PRO A 67 -9.18 39.27 2.13
CA PRO A 67 -9.49 40.70 2.18
C PRO A 67 -8.24 41.60 2.13
N ASN A 68 -7.15 41.12 2.73
CA ASN A 68 -5.84 41.78 2.70
C ASN A 68 -4.80 40.81 2.16
N GLY A 69 -3.96 41.29 1.24
CA GLY A 69 -2.80 40.55 0.77
C GLY A 69 -1.49 41.20 1.24
N PRO A 70 -0.34 40.66 0.81
CA PRO A 70 0.94 41.22 1.16
C PRO A 70 1.06 42.66 0.62
N ILE A 71 1.55 43.55 1.47
CA ILE A 71 1.80 44.95 1.15
C ILE A 71 3.24 45.05 0.63
N SER A 72 3.46 45.86 -0.41
CA SER A 72 4.80 46.19 -0.90
C SER A 72 5.64 46.86 0.18
N THR A 73 6.97 46.80 0.04
CA THR A 73 7.90 47.39 1.03
C THR A 73 7.70 48.89 1.23
N ASP A 74 7.25 49.61 0.19
CA ASP A 74 6.95 51.04 0.21
C ASP A 74 5.52 51.37 0.68
N GLY A 75 4.69 50.36 0.95
CA GLY A 75 3.31 50.55 1.41
C GLY A 75 2.30 51.00 0.35
N LEU A 76 2.73 51.18 -0.91
CA LEU A 76 1.89 51.79 -1.95
C LEU A 76 0.97 50.78 -2.65
N ILE A 77 1.34 49.49 -2.65
CA ILE A 77 0.63 48.45 -3.41
C ILE A 77 0.28 47.30 -2.48
N VAL A 78 -0.97 46.84 -2.57
CA VAL A 78 -1.41 45.59 -1.96
C VAL A 78 -1.54 44.54 -3.06
N PHE A 79 -0.78 43.45 -2.95
CA PHE A 79 -0.86 42.36 -3.91
C PHE A 79 -2.05 41.45 -3.59
N PRO A 80 -2.91 41.12 -4.56
CA PRO A 80 -4.05 40.24 -4.31
C PRO A 80 -3.56 38.83 -3.98
N ALA A 81 -4.05 38.26 -2.87
CA ALA A 81 -3.70 36.92 -2.41
C ALA A 81 -4.86 35.94 -2.58
N ILE A 82 -4.67 34.91 -3.41
CA ILE A 82 -5.68 33.88 -3.67
C ILE A 82 -5.93 33.09 -2.37
N LYS A 83 -7.20 32.96 -2.01
CA LYS A 83 -7.66 32.16 -0.86
C LYS A 83 -8.08 30.75 -1.25
N ALA A 84 -8.84 30.62 -2.33
CA ALA A 84 -9.24 29.32 -2.87
C ALA A 84 -9.46 29.42 -4.39
N LEU A 85 -9.13 28.33 -5.08
CA LEU A 85 -9.35 28.12 -6.50
C LEU A 85 -10.51 27.15 -6.71
N LYS A 86 -11.40 27.48 -7.63
CA LYS A 86 -12.44 26.57 -8.14
C LYS A 86 -11.92 25.90 -9.41
N LEU A 87 -11.57 24.63 -9.31
CA LEU A 87 -11.00 23.85 -10.41
C LEU A 87 -11.96 22.72 -10.82
N GLN A 88 -11.96 22.40 -12.11
CA GLN A 88 -12.69 21.25 -12.63
C GLN A 88 -11.74 20.06 -12.75
N ASP A 89 -12.17 18.90 -12.25
CA ASP A 89 -11.41 17.66 -12.32
C ASP A 89 -11.65 16.93 -13.66
N ALA A 90 -10.89 15.86 -13.93
CA ALA A 90 -11.04 15.09 -15.17
C ALA A 90 -12.40 14.38 -15.32
N ASN A 91 -13.15 14.23 -14.22
CA ASN A 91 -14.51 13.70 -14.19
C ASN A 91 -15.57 14.81 -14.26
N SER A 92 -15.18 16.04 -14.58
CA SER A 92 -16.02 17.22 -14.65
C SER A 92 -16.63 17.70 -13.32
N ALA A 93 -16.14 17.20 -12.18
CA ALA A 93 -16.54 17.67 -10.86
C ALA A 93 -15.83 18.99 -10.50
N MET A 94 -16.53 19.90 -9.85
CA MET A 94 -15.95 21.15 -9.34
C MET A 94 -15.36 20.93 -7.95
N VAL A 95 -14.13 21.38 -7.75
CA VAL A 95 -13.32 21.15 -6.56
C VAL A 95 -12.75 22.48 -6.07
N ASP A 96 -12.82 22.70 -4.76
CA ASP A 96 -12.11 23.80 -4.09
C ASP A 96 -10.72 23.35 -3.66
N VAL A 97 -9.70 24.11 -4.04
CA VAL A 97 -8.30 23.87 -3.67
C VAL A 97 -7.68 25.13 -3.08
#